data_AF-A0A956FYX4-F1
#
_entry.id   AF-A0A956FYX4-F1
#
_cell.length_a   1.000
_cell.length_b   1.000
_cell.length_c   1.000
_cell.angle_alpha   90.00
_cell.angle_beta   90.00
_cell.angle_gamma   90.00
#
_symmetry.space_group_name_H-M   'P 1'
#
loop_
_entity.id
_entity.type
_entity.pdbx_description
1 polymer ?
#
loop_
_entity_poly.entity_id
_entity_poly.type
_entity_poly.pdbx_seq_one_letter_code
_entity_poly.pdbx_strand_id
1 'polypeptide(L)'
;MTIAHESNPHALQLILADTFFDSLDHLEKDEQLRALSFVQELRRSTKSTGASLERIRNARSKNLWSGRITRDLRAILHREGDTLTILHAAHHDPAYRWAERRDIGRHPVTGAFQIVETVETVREVEREVYVEPLAPPLFAAHTDAYLLSLGVPESWVPAIREVRTGEQVLELALRLPPDVGDRLLLLADGQLVTPPAPVADRPLAEGADPRAFLVVGDDEDLLSAALGAPFDRWIAFLHPTQRQLVEKAFSGPAKVSGSAGTGKTVVAMHRARHLARQGKRVLLTTFVKTLCANIERNLRLLCTDEERAKITVSTLHSQALALARATTPRLQPATDKQIDALLGDLAPRHAAGFDLDFITAEWRHVIVPQGITGW
;
A
#
# COMPACT_ATOMS: atom_id res chain seq x y z
N MET A 1 -31.61 27.53 12.04
CA MET A 1 -31.81 26.39 12.96
C MET A 1 -30.90 25.27 12.48
N THR A 2 -29.64 25.31 12.91
CA THR A 2 -28.60 24.37 12.48
C THR A 2 -28.73 23.15 13.37
N ILE A 3 -29.21 22.04 12.82
CA ILE A 3 -29.24 20.77 13.54
C ILE A 3 -27.80 20.28 13.58
N ALA A 4 -27.14 20.51 14.71
CA ALA A 4 -25.90 19.82 15.04
C ALA A 4 -26.27 18.34 15.24
N HIS A 5 -25.77 17.47 14.37
CA HIS A 5 -25.76 16.04 14.64
C HIS A 5 -24.78 15.81 15.80
N GLU A 6 -25.30 15.71 17.01
CA GLU A 6 -24.56 15.18 18.16
C GLU A 6 -24.24 13.71 17.88
N SER A 7 -22.97 13.43 17.58
CA SER A 7 -22.43 12.08 17.50
C SER A 7 -22.60 11.40 18.86
N ASN A 8 -23.35 10.30 18.90
CA ASN A 8 -23.63 9.55 20.11
C ASN A 8 -22.32 8.94 20.68
N PRO A 9 -21.86 9.35 21.89
CA PRO A 9 -20.54 9.00 22.42
C PRO A 9 -20.38 7.54 22.88
N HIS A 10 -21.39 6.68 22.62
CA HIS A 10 -21.37 5.24 22.95
C HIS A 10 -21.70 4.34 21.75
N ALA A 11 -21.62 4.86 20.52
CA ALA A 11 -21.82 4.05 19.33
C ALA A 11 -20.59 3.16 19.08
N LEU A 12 -20.82 1.85 18.97
CA LEU A 12 -19.80 0.85 18.62
C LEU A 12 -19.21 1.19 17.25
N GLN A 13 -17.90 1.41 17.17
CA GLN A 13 -17.22 1.77 15.93
C GLN A 13 -16.87 0.49 15.17
N LEU A 14 -17.37 0.34 13.94
CA LEU A 14 -17.10 -0.81 13.09
C LEU A 14 -16.02 -0.49 12.05
N ILE A 15 -15.03 -1.37 11.95
CA ILE A 15 -13.93 -1.29 10.97
C ILE A 15 -13.88 -2.61 10.22
N LEU A 16 -13.56 -2.57 8.93
CA LEU A 16 -13.44 -3.75 8.07
C LEU A 16 -12.01 -3.78 7.50
N ALA A 17 -11.30 -4.90 7.66
CA ALA A 17 -9.96 -5.06 7.11
C ALA A 17 -10.00 -5.46 5.63
N ASP A 18 -8.99 -5.10 4.85
CA ASP A 18 -8.74 -5.61 3.49
C ASP A 18 -8.81 -7.14 3.42
N THR A 19 -8.27 -7.83 4.42
CA THR A 19 -8.33 -9.30 4.51
C THR A 19 -9.74 -9.87 4.70
N PHE A 20 -10.71 -9.07 5.16
CA PHE A 20 -12.12 -9.49 5.16
C PHE A 20 -12.66 -9.45 3.74
N PHE A 21 -12.22 -8.49 2.96
CA PHE A 21 -12.64 -8.35 1.58
C PHE A 21 -12.03 -9.42 0.69
N ASP A 22 -10.73 -9.63 0.79
CA ASP A 22 -10.04 -10.73 0.09
C ASP A 22 -10.65 -12.10 0.44
N SER A 23 -11.22 -12.26 1.64
CA SER A 23 -11.86 -13.51 2.05
C SER A 23 -13.17 -13.78 1.34
N LEU A 24 -13.91 -12.73 0.94
CA LEU A 24 -15.20 -12.91 0.28
C LEU A 24 -15.03 -13.49 -1.14
N ASP A 25 -13.88 -13.27 -1.78
CA ASP A 25 -13.53 -13.86 -3.08
C ASP A 25 -13.48 -15.39 -3.06
N HIS A 26 -13.28 -15.97 -1.87
CA HIS A 26 -13.20 -17.40 -1.64
C HIS A 26 -14.55 -18.02 -1.24
N LEU A 27 -15.62 -17.22 -1.19
CA LEU A 27 -16.96 -17.65 -0.80
C LEU A 27 -17.93 -17.63 -1.98
N GLU A 28 -18.96 -18.46 -1.91
CA GLU A 28 -20.05 -18.45 -2.88
C GLU A 28 -20.87 -17.16 -2.80
N LYS A 29 -21.55 -16.78 -3.89
CA LYS A 29 -22.26 -15.49 -3.96
C LYS A 29 -23.29 -15.29 -2.85
N ASP A 30 -24.02 -16.34 -2.47
CA ASP A 30 -25.00 -16.25 -1.38
C ASP A 30 -24.32 -16.14 -0.01
N GLU A 31 -23.17 -16.79 0.18
CA GLU A 31 -22.34 -16.67 1.39
C GLU A 31 -21.76 -15.27 1.54
N GLN A 32 -21.28 -14.67 0.44
CA GLN A 32 -20.85 -13.26 0.41
C GLN A 32 -21.98 -12.34 0.87
N LEU A 33 -23.19 -12.48 0.32
CA LEU A 33 -24.35 -11.68 0.72
C LEU A 33 -24.69 -11.84 2.22
N ARG A 34 -24.55 -13.05 2.77
CA ARG A 34 -24.76 -13.32 4.20
C ARG A 34 -23.67 -12.67 5.07
N ALA A 35 -22.40 -12.76 4.67
CA ALA A 35 -21.30 -12.11 5.37
C ALA A 35 -21.50 -10.59 5.42
N LEU A 36 -21.95 -10.00 4.32
CA LEU A 36 -22.24 -8.57 4.24
C LEU A 36 -23.49 -8.17 5.04
N SER A 37 -24.53 -9.01 5.05
CA SER A 37 -25.70 -8.80 5.92
C SER A 37 -25.32 -8.83 7.40
N PHE A 38 -24.38 -9.70 7.77
CA PHE A 38 -23.84 -9.77 9.13
C PHE A 38 -23.09 -8.49 9.53
N VAL A 39 -22.37 -7.84 8.60
CA VAL A 39 -21.77 -6.51 8.82
C VAL A 39 -22.86 -5.48 9.19
N GLN A 40 -23.97 -5.46 8.45
CA GLN A 40 -25.10 -4.56 8.72
C GLN A 40 -25.76 -4.84 10.08
N GLU A 41 -25.93 -6.12 10.42
CA GLU A 41 -26.49 -6.52 11.71
C GLU A 41 -25.62 -6.07 12.89
N LEU A 42 -24.30 -6.30 12.79
CA LEU A 42 -23.35 -5.85 13.81
C LEU A 42 -23.39 -4.34 14.01
N ARG A 43 -23.44 -3.57 12.91
CA ARG A 43 -23.52 -2.11 12.95
C ARG A 43 -24.79 -1.62 13.66
N ARG A 44 -25.94 -2.27 13.43
CA ARG A 44 -27.22 -1.89 14.05
C ARG A 44 -27.29 -2.27 15.54
N SER A 45 -26.50 -3.24 15.99
CA SER A 45 -26.49 -3.69 17.38
C SER A 45 -25.69 -2.75 18.29
N THR A 46 -26.35 -1.74 18.87
CA THR A 46 -25.72 -0.79 19.82
C THR A 46 -25.60 -1.32 21.24
N LYS A 47 -26.28 -2.42 21.59
CA LYS A 47 -26.19 -3.09 22.90
C LYS A 47 -26.36 -4.60 22.70
N SER A 48 -25.30 -5.36 22.99
CA SER A 48 -25.29 -6.84 23.08
C SER A 48 -25.94 -7.60 21.91
N THR A 49 -25.19 -7.72 20.80
CA THR A 49 -25.02 -8.98 20.02
C THR A 49 -26.23 -9.94 19.93
N GLY A 50 -27.08 -9.75 18.91
CA GLY A 50 -27.85 -10.86 18.31
C GLY A 50 -26.94 -11.86 17.59
N ALA A 51 -25.79 -11.38 17.09
CA ALA A 51 -24.67 -12.18 16.64
C ALA A 51 -23.93 -12.82 17.83
N SER A 52 -24.04 -14.13 18.02
CA SER A 52 -23.24 -14.86 19.01
C SER A 52 -21.74 -14.64 18.72
N LEU A 53 -21.10 -13.78 19.51
CA LEU A 53 -19.66 -13.52 19.49
C LEU A 53 -18.99 -14.39 20.55
N GLU A 54 -18.10 -15.27 20.11
CA GLU A 54 -17.35 -16.18 20.98
C GLU A 54 -15.88 -15.80 20.97
N ARG A 55 -15.27 -15.66 22.15
CA ARG A 55 -13.85 -15.32 22.24
C ARG A 55 -12.99 -16.50 21.76
N ILE A 56 -12.06 -16.23 20.85
CA ILE A 56 -11.10 -17.22 20.36
C ILE A 56 -9.98 -17.34 21.41
N ARG A 57 -9.87 -18.52 22.04
CA ARG A 57 -8.92 -18.75 23.15
C ARG A 57 -7.56 -19.28 22.69
N ASN A 58 -7.51 -19.97 21.55
CA ASN A 58 -6.32 -20.67 21.05
C ASN A 58 -5.52 -19.83 20.04
N ALA A 59 -5.83 -18.55 19.86
CA ALA A 59 -5.06 -17.67 18.99
C ALA A 59 -3.87 -17.05 19.73
N ARG A 60 -2.75 -16.84 19.03
CA ARG A 60 -1.58 -16.08 19.54
C ARG A 60 -1.97 -14.65 19.90
N SER A 61 -2.87 -14.08 19.12
CA SER A 61 -3.35 -12.71 19.22
C SER A 61 -4.44 -12.55 20.27
N LYS A 62 -4.32 -11.50 21.10
CA LYS A 62 -5.34 -11.16 22.11
C LYS A 62 -6.57 -10.55 21.44
N ASN A 63 -7.69 -10.51 22.17
CA ASN A 63 -8.91 -9.82 21.79
C ASN A 63 -9.56 -10.26 20.46
N LEU A 64 -9.32 -11.50 20.05
CA LEU A 64 -10.01 -12.10 18.91
C LEU A 64 -11.33 -12.74 19.29
N TRP A 65 -12.32 -12.56 18.42
CA TRP A 65 -13.68 -13.06 18.54
C TRP A 65 -14.13 -13.71 17.24
N SER A 66 -14.96 -14.74 17.35
CA SER A 66 -15.63 -15.40 16.23
C SER A 66 -17.10 -15.01 16.28
N GLY A 67 -17.59 -14.40 15.22
CA GLY A 67 -18.98 -14.09 15.01
C GLY A 67 -19.64 -15.13 14.12
N ARG A 68 -20.79 -15.64 14.56
CA ARG A 68 -21.56 -16.58 13.75
C ARG A 68 -22.35 -15.86 12.65
N ILE A 69 -21.99 -16.10 11.38
CA ILE A 69 -22.80 -15.64 10.24
C ILE A 69 -23.88 -16.69 9.92
N THR A 70 -23.49 -17.96 9.81
CA THR A 70 -24.43 -19.10 9.65
C THR A 70 -23.99 -20.28 10.53
N ARG A 71 -24.60 -21.46 10.35
CA ARG A 71 -24.12 -22.67 11.01
C ARG A 71 -22.65 -22.96 10.66
N ASP A 72 -22.29 -22.72 9.40
CA ASP A 72 -21.00 -23.10 8.81
C ASP A 72 -20.07 -21.90 8.54
N LEU A 73 -20.62 -20.69 8.38
CA LEU A 73 -19.83 -19.48 8.08
C LEU A 73 -19.55 -18.66 9.34
N ARG A 74 -18.30 -18.22 9.49
CA ARG A 74 -17.79 -17.44 10.63
C ARG A 74 -17.09 -16.17 10.17
N ALA A 75 -17.28 -15.10 10.92
CA ALA A 75 -16.47 -13.89 10.85
C ALA A 75 -15.43 -13.90 11.96
N ILE A 76 -14.18 -13.56 11.67
CA ILE A 76 -13.14 -13.30 12.67
C ILE A 76 -13.08 -11.80 12.93
N LEU A 77 -13.08 -11.41 14.20
CA LEU A 77 -13.11 -10.03 14.63
C LEU A 77 -12.03 -9.75 15.68
N HIS A 78 -11.52 -8.54 15.69
CA HIS A 78 -10.73 -7.99 16.79
C HIS A 78 -11.54 -6.93 17.53
N ARG A 79 -11.55 -6.97 18.86
CA ARG A 79 -12.30 -6.01 19.69
C ARG A 79 -11.37 -5.22 20.61
N GLU A 80 -11.31 -3.91 20.45
CA GLU A 80 -10.54 -3.00 21.30
C GLU A 80 -11.46 -1.88 21.80
N GLY A 81 -11.79 -1.90 23.10
CA GLY A 81 -12.77 -0.98 23.67
C GLY A 81 -14.14 -1.08 22.96
N ASP A 82 -14.60 0.06 22.44
CA ASP A 82 -15.84 0.20 21.66
C ASP A 82 -15.61 0.02 20.15
N THR A 83 -14.39 -0.35 19.72
CA THR A 83 -14.08 -0.64 18.32
C THR A 83 -14.13 -2.13 18.04
N LEU A 84 -14.88 -2.50 17.00
CA LEU A 84 -14.94 -3.85 16.45
C LEU A 84 -14.37 -3.84 15.04
N THR A 85 -13.32 -4.62 14.79
CA THR A 85 -12.72 -4.76 13.46
C THR A 85 -13.05 -6.15 12.91
N ILE A 86 -13.75 -6.24 11.78
CA ILE A 86 -13.97 -7.51 11.08
C ILE A 86 -12.75 -7.76 10.21
N LEU A 87 -12.10 -8.91 10.42
CA LEU A 87 -10.81 -9.25 9.84
C LEU A 87 -10.91 -10.26 8.70
N HIS A 88 -11.84 -11.21 8.78
CA HIS A 88 -11.93 -12.33 7.84
C HIS A 88 -13.31 -12.97 7.90
N ALA A 89 -13.79 -13.56 6.80
CA ALA A 89 -14.96 -14.43 6.79
C ALA A 89 -14.68 -15.71 6.00
N ALA A 90 -14.94 -16.86 6.61
CA ALA A 90 -14.75 -18.15 5.96
C ALA A 90 -15.64 -19.22 6.60
N HIS A 91 -15.66 -20.42 6.02
CA HIS A 91 -16.23 -21.59 6.71
C HIS A 91 -15.51 -21.83 8.04
N HIS A 92 -16.16 -22.56 8.94
CA HIS A 92 -15.80 -22.71 10.34
C HIS A 92 -14.30 -22.96 10.55
N ASP A 93 -13.80 -24.12 10.15
CA ASP A 93 -12.41 -24.50 10.42
C ASP A 93 -11.38 -23.63 9.67
N PRO A 94 -11.58 -23.27 8.39
CA PRO A 94 -10.74 -22.26 7.73
C PRO A 94 -10.63 -20.94 8.49
N ALA A 95 -11.74 -20.41 9.04
CA ALA A 95 -11.75 -19.13 9.73
C ALA A 95 -10.89 -19.16 11.01
N TYR A 96 -10.99 -20.22 11.82
CA TYR A 96 -10.16 -20.37 13.01
C TYR A 96 -8.69 -20.59 12.64
N ARG A 97 -8.38 -21.42 11.64
CA ARG A 97 -7.01 -21.62 11.15
C ARG A 97 -6.38 -20.31 10.64
N TRP A 98 -7.16 -19.47 9.97
CA TRP A 98 -6.71 -18.15 9.54
C TRP A 98 -6.28 -17.28 10.72
N ALA A 99 -7.09 -17.27 11.79
CA ALA A 99 -6.83 -16.50 13.00
C ALA A 99 -5.63 -17.03 13.80
N GLU A 100 -5.38 -18.34 13.80
CA GLU A 100 -4.28 -18.98 14.52
C GLU A 100 -2.91 -18.73 13.87
N ARG A 101 -2.87 -18.57 12.55
CA ARG A 101 -1.64 -18.38 11.74
C ARG A 101 -1.20 -16.93 11.59
N ARG A 102 -1.85 -15.99 12.29
CA ARG A 102 -1.62 -14.55 12.14
C ARG A 102 -1.41 -13.85 13.48
N ASP A 103 -0.39 -13.00 13.50
CA ASP A 103 -0.18 -12.03 14.57
C ASP A 103 -1.02 -10.78 14.24
N ILE A 104 -1.98 -10.47 15.11
CA ILE A 104 -2.99 -9.43 14.94
C ILE A 104 -2.95 -8.53 16.18
N GLY A 105 -2.67 -7.24 15.97
CA GLY A 105 -2.57 -6.31 17.07
C GLY A 105 -1.82 -5.04 16.71
N ARG A 106 -1.62 -4.19 17.72
CA ARG A 106 -0.77 -2.99 17.58
C ARG A 106 0.69 -3.38 17.61
N HIS A 107 1.44 -2.87 16.64
CA HIS A 107 2.89 -2.98 16.61
C HIS A 107 3.50 -2.26 17.83
N PRO A 108 4.45 -2.86 18.57
CA PRO A 108 4.93 -2.32 19.84
C PRO A 108 5.64 -0.96 19.74
N VAL A 109 6.33 -0.70 18.63
CA VAL A 109 7.07 0.57 18.41
C VAL A 109 6.20 1.64 17.75
N THR A 110 5.64 1.35 16.56
CA THR A 110 4.84 2.32 15.80
C THR A 110 3.42 2.47 16.33
N GLY A 111 2.88 1.52 17.10
CA GLY A 111 1.49 1.51 17.54
C GLY A 111 0.47 1.21 16.43
N ALA A 112 0.91 1.03 15.19
CA ALA A 112 0.05 0.76 14.04
C ALA A 112 -0.62 -0.61 14.19
N PHE A 113 -1.92 -0.70 13.90
CA PHE A 113 -2.63 -1.97 13.91
C PHE A 113 -2.27 -2.78 12.66
N GLN A 114 -1.84 -4.02 12.87
CA GLN A 114 -1.29 -4.89 11.83
C GLN A 114 -1.94 -6.28 11.88
N ILE A 115 -2.03 -6.90 10.70
CA ILE A 115 -2.41 -8.29 10.50
C ILE A 115 -1.27 -8.92 9.70
N VAL A 116 -0.49 -9.81 10.30
CA VAL A 116 0.66 -10.43 9.62
C VAL A 116 0.66 -11.94 9.79
N GLU A 117 1.02 -12.68 8.74
CA GLU A 117 1.18 -14.14 8.84
C GLU A 117 2.40 -14.49 9.70
N THR A 118 2.33 -15.56 10.47
CA THR A 118 3.47 -16.00 11.28
C THR A 118 4.51 -16.71 10.41
N VAL A 119 5.79 -16.35 10.57
CA VAL A 119 6.92 -16.85 9.77
C VAL A 119 7.11 -18.37 9.82
N GLU A 120 6.65 -19.05 10.87
CA GLU A 120 6.64 -20.54 10.95
C GLU A 120 5.86 -21.18 9.77
N THR A 121 4.86 -20.50 9.22
CA THR A 121 4.05 -20.99 8.08
C THR A 121 4.71 -20.70 6.72
N VAL A 122 5.75 -19.85 6.68
CA VAL A 122 6.46 -19.44 5.46
C VAL A 122 7.59 -20.41 5.09
N ARG A 123 8.07 -21.22 6.05
CA ARG A 123 9.17 -22.18 5.84
C ARG A 123 8.80 -23.43 5.02
N GLU A 124 7.53 -23.65 4.67
CA GLU A 124 7.10 -24.87 3.95
C GLU A 124 7.35 -24.87 2.42
N VAL A 125 7.94 -23.82 1.84
CA VAL A 125 8.34 -23.83 0.41
C VAL A 125 9.84 -23.60 0.27
N GLU A 126 10.63 -24.56 0.75
CA GLU A 126 12.03 -24.66 0.38
C GLU A 126 12.14 -25.27 -1.03
N ARG A 127 12.52 -24.44 -2.01
CA ARG A 127 13.13 -24.92 -3.25
C ARG A 127 14.62 -24.64 -3.16
N GLU A 128 15.41 -25.71 -3.09
CA GLU A 128 16.86 -25.69 -3.18
C GLU A 128 17.29 -25.00 -4.48
N VAL A 129 18.02 -23.88 -4.38
CA VAL A 129 18.71 -23.27 -5.52
C VAL A 129 20.14 -22.92 -5.11
N TYR A 130 21.06 -23.31 -5.98
CA TYR A 130 22.51 -23.26 -5.88
C TYR A 130 23.09 -21.90 -5.49
N VAL A 131 24.16 -21.95 -4.67
CA VAL A 131 24.87 -20.79 -4.11
C VAL A 131 25.92 -20.26 -5.08
N GLU A 132 25.67 -19.09 -5.66
CA GLU A 132 26.72 -18.15 -6.11
C GLU A 132 27.13 -17.24 -4.92
N PRO A 133 28.34 -16.63 -4.92
CA PRO A 133 28.94 -16.03 -3.72
C PRO A 133 27.98 -15.02 -3.08
N LEU A 134 27.57 -15.33 -1.84
CA LEU A 134 26.53 -14.64 -1.09
C LEU A 134 26.81 -13.14 -1.01
N ALA A 135 26.06 -12.35 -1.78
CA ALA A 135 25.93 -10.93 -1.52
C ALA A 135 25.55 -10.73 -0.04
N PRO A 136 26.10 -9.71 0.64
CA PRO A 136 25.75 -9.43 2.02
C PRO A 136 24.22 -9.22 2.13
N PRO A 137 23.59 -9.60 3.25
CA PRO A 137 22.17 -9.35 3.44
C PRO A 137 21.83 -7.88 3.20
N LEU A 138 20.76 -7.66 2.45
CA LEU A 138 20.40 -6.36 1.91
C LEU A 138 20.16 -5.32 3.03
N PHE A 139 19.69 -5.78 4.18
CA PHE A 139 19.41 -4.95 5.36
C PHE A 139 20.49 -5.03 6.44
N ALA A 140 21.68 -5.59 6.15
CA ALA A 140 22.75 -5.77 7.14
C ALA A 140 23.22 -4.45 7.78
N ALA A 141 23.20 -3.35 7.03
CA ALA A 141 23.62 -2.02 7.50
C ALA A 141 22.64 -1.36 8.49
N HIS A 142 21.45 -1.93 8.67
CA HIS A 142 20.39 -1.35 9.51
C HIS A 142 20.23 -2.14 10.80
N THR A 143 20.02 -1.45 11.93
CA THR A 143 19.80 -2.11 13.23
C THR A 143 18.38 -2.68 13.34
N ASP A 144 18.18 -3.71 14.18
CA ASP A 144 16.83 -4.26 14.40
C ASP A 144 15.89 -3.19 14.96
N ALA A 145 16.39 -2.34 15.87
CA ALA A 145 15.63 -1.21 16.40
C ALA A 145 15.14 -0.25 15.29
N TYR A 146 15.97 0.00 14.27
CA TYR A 146 15.55 0.81 13.13
C TYR A 146 14.50 0.08 12.28
N LEU A 147 14.67 -1.20 11.98
CA LEU A 147 13.67 -1.98 11.23
C LEU A 147 12.31 -2.02 11.96
N LEU A 148 12.32 -2.28 13.27
CA LEU A 148 11.12 -2.21 14.11
C LEU A 148 10.49 -0.81 14.09
N SER A 149 11.30 0.26 14.09
CA SER A 149 10.79 1.64 13.99
C SER A 149 10.11 1.92 12.64
N LEU A 150 10.45 1.19 11.57
CA LEU A 150 9.75 1.26 10.29
C LEU A 150 8.42 0.48 10.28
N GLY A 151 8.08 -0.20 11.38
CA GLY A 151 6.88 -1.00 11.54
C GLY A 151 7.03 -2.46 11.14
N VAL A 152 8.26 -2.94 10.93
CA VAL A 152 8.53 -4.37 10.70
C VAL A 152 8.10 -5.17 11.94
N PRO A 153 7.21 -6.16 11.82
CA PRO A 153 6.84 -7.00 12.94
C PRO A 153 8.06 -7.75 13.49
N GLU A 154 8.15 -7.85 14.82
CA GLU A 154 9.26 -8.53 15.50
C GLU A 154 9.48 -9.96 15.02
N SER A 155 8.38 -10.71 14.79
CA SER A 155 8.41 -12.07 14.26
C SER A 155 9.02 -12.18 12.86
N TRP A 156 9.03 -11.09 12.09
CA TRP A 156 9.54 -11.02 10.71
C TRP A 156 10.99 -10.53 10.61
N VAL A 157 11.57 -9.98 11.68
CA VAL A 157 12.96 -9.50 11.68
C VAL A 157 13.95 -10.60 11.27
N PRO A 158 13.86 -11.85 11.77
CA PRO A 158 14.77 -12.92 11.34
C PRO A 158 14.70 -13.21 9.84
N ALA A 159 13.48 -13.25 9.26
CA ALA A 159 13.30 -13.48 7.82
C ALA A 159 13.87 -12.32 6.98
N ILE A 160 13.68 -11.07 7.43
CA ILE A 160 14.23 -9.88 6.77
C ILE A 160 15.76 -9.88 6.79
N ARG A 161 16.38 -10.41 7.85
CA ARG A 161 17.84 -10.55 7.96
C ARG A 161 18.45 -11.54 6.96
N GLU A 162 17.66 -12.43 6.38
CA GLU A 162 18.11 -13.42 5.40
C GLU A 162 17.97 -12.92 3.94
N VAL A 163 17.33 -11.77 3.72
CA VAL A 163 17.09 -11.22 2.39
C VAL A 163 18.38 -10.71 1.75
N ARG A 164 18.61 -11.10 0.50
CA ARG A 164 19.80 -10.73 -0.29
C ARG A 164 19.47 -10.14 -1.65
N THR A 165 18.28 -10.38 -2.19
CA THR A 165 17.87 -9.89 -3.52
C THR A 165 16.62 -9.02 -3.44
N GLY A 166 16.47 -8.11 -4.42
CA GLY A 166 15.25 -7.29 -4.53
C GLY A 166 13.98 -8.11 -4.80
N GLU A 167 14.11 -9.28 -5.42
CA GLU A 167 12.99 -10.22 -5.62
C GLU A 167 12.48 -10.78 -4.28
N GLN A 168 13.39 -11.19 -3.39
CA GLN A 168 13.04 -11.62 -2.04
C GLN A 168 12.37 -10.50 -1.22
N VAL A 169 12.83 -9.25 -1.38
CA VAL A 169 12.16 -8.09 -0.75
C VAL A 169 10.73 -7.96 -1.26
N LEU A 170 10.51 -8.12 -2.56
CA LEU A 170 9.19 -8.01 -3.17
C LEU A 170 8.25 -9.10 -2.65
N GLU A 171 8.72 -10.34 -2.54
CA GLU A 171 7.93 -11.45 -2.00
C GLU A 171 7.54 -11.22 -0.53
N LEU A 172 8.45 -10.70 0.30
CA LEU A 172 8.15 -10.34 1.68
C LEU A 172 7.18 -9.16 1.77
N ALA A 173 7.36 -8.14 0.93
CA ALA A 173 6.51 -6.96 0.92
C ALA A 173 5.04 -7.28 0.61
N LEU A 174 4.76 -8.38 -0.10
CA LEU A 174 3.41 -8.86 -0.37
C LEU A 174 2.74 -9.53 0.84
N ARG A 175 3.51 -9.94 1.85
CA ARG A 175 3.02 -10.64 3.06
C ARG A 175 3.02 -9.75 4.30
N LEU A 176 3.59 -8.56 4.19
CA LEU A 176 3.65 -7.54 5.24
C LEU A 176 2.59 -6.46 5.03
N PRO A 177 2.29 -5.65 6.06
CA PRO A 177 1.40 -4.51 5.90
C PRO A 177 1.90 -3.59 4.77
N PRO A 178 1.02 -3.05 3.91
CA PRO A 178 1.43 -2.35 2.69
C PRO A 178 2.41 -1.20 2.92
N ASP A 179 2.26 -0.44 4.01
CA ASP A 179 3.17 0.65 4.37
C ASP A 179 4.55 0.17 4.80
N VAL A 180 4.61 -0.96 5.50
CA VAL A 180 5.86 -1.60 5.89
C VAL A 180 6.58 -2.16 4.66
N GLY A 181 5.84 -2.84 3.78
CA GLY A 181 6.37 -3.35 2.51
C GLY A 181 6.96 -2.24 1.65
N ASP A 182 6.25 -1.12 1.48
CA ASP A 182 6.74 0.05 0.75
C ASP A 182 8.04 0.61 1.36
N ARG A 183 8.11 0.74 2.70
CA ARG A 183 9.33 1.22 3.38
C ARG A 183 10.51 0.28 3.19
N LEU A 184 10.29 -1.04 3.23
CA LEU A 184 11.34 -2.01 2.97
C LEU A 184 11.83 -1.97 1.51
N LEU A 185 10.94 -1.75 0.56
CA LEU A 185 11.30 -1.57 -0.84
C LEU A 185 12.14 -0.30 -1.08
N LEU A 186 11.81 0.81 -0.40
CA LEU A 186 12.61 2.03 -0.46
C LEU A 186 13.99 1.83 0.19
N LEU A 187 14.01 1.16 1.35
CA LEU A 187 15.24 0.85 2.06
C LEU A 187 16.16 -0.08 1.25
N ALA A 188 15.56 -1.03 0.53
CA ALA A 188 16.24 -1.93 -0.40
C ALA A 188 16.90 -1.22 -1.59
N ASP A 189 16.35 -0.08 -2.01
CA ASP A 189 16.91 0.80 -3.05
C ASP A 189 18.01 1.72 -2.51
N GLY A 190 18.45 1.53 -1.25
CA GLY A 190 19.48 2.32 -0.59
C GLY A 190 18.98 3.65 -0.03
N GLN A 191 17.67 3.88 -0.01
CA GLN A 191 17.09 5.12 0.52
C GLN A 191 16.92 5.02 2.04
N LEU A 192 17.39 6.03 2.77
CA LEU A 192 17.06 6.16 4.18
C LEU A 192 15.59 6.54 4.33
N VAL A 193 14.88 5.78 5.16
CA VAL A 193 13.44 5.94 5.38
C VAL A 193 13.24 6.51 6.77
N THR A 194 12.61 7.67 6.87
CA THR A 194 12.25 8.24 8.17
C THR A 194 11.16 7.36 8.83
N PRO A 195 11.36 6.89 10.07
CA PRO A 195 10.34 6.15 10.79
C PRO A 195 9.02 6.94 10.89
N PRO A 196 7.86 6.29 10.74
CA PRO A 196 6.57 6.93 10.97
C PRO A 196 6.45 7.39 12.44
N ALA A 197 5.69 8.46 12.66
CA ALA A 197 5.36 8.89 14.01
C ALA A 197 4.51 7.81 14.70
N PRO A 198 4.81 7.44 15.96
CA PRO A 198 4.02 6.45 16.69
C PRO A 198 2.55 6.88 16.84
N VAL A 199 1.65 5.90 16.76
CA VAL A 199 0.19 6.06 16.92
C VAL A 199 -0.39 5.23 18.07
N ALA A 200 0.47 4.81 19.01
CA ALA A 200 0.15 3.86 20.08
C ALA A 200 -1.05 4.25 20.96
N ASP A 201 -1.39 5.54 21.03
CA ASP A 201 -2.47 6.06 21.86
C ASP A 201 -3.72 6.52 21.08
N ARG A 202 -3.73 6.34 19.75
CA ARG A 202 -4.87 6.78 18.92
C ARG A 202 -5.92 5.68 18.79
N PRO A 203 -7.22 6.04 18.71
CA PRO A 203 -8.27 5.11 18.30
C PRO A 203 -7.87 4.35 17.03
N LEU A 204 -8.22 3.07 16.94
CA LEU A 204 -7.78 2.21 15.84
C LEU A 204 -8.23 2.78 14.47
N ALA A 205 -9.40 3.41 14.42
CA ALA A 205 -9.90 4.12 13.24
C ALA A 205 -9.02 5.30 12.76
N GLU A 206 -8.27 5.95 13.65
CA GLU A 206 -7.42 7.10 13.31
C GLU A 206 -5.98 6.72 12.99
N GLY A 207 -5.52 5.56 13.50
CA GLY A 207 -4.15 5.06 13.33
C GLY A 207 -3.99 3.98 12.25
N ALA A 208 -5.09 3.43 11.73
CA ALA A 208 -5.08 2.38 10.74
C ALA A 208 -4.72 2.90 9.33
N ASP A 209 -3.92 2.13 8.57
CA ASP A 209 -3.64 2.45 7.16
C ASP A 209 -4.96 2.34 6.35
N PRO A 210 -5.41 3.41 5.69
CA PRO A 210 -6.66 3.39 4.92
C PRO A 210 -6.62 2.45 3.71
N ARG A 211 -5.46 1.89 3.35
CA ARG A 211 -5.34 0.84 2.34
C ARG A 211 -5.69 -0.54 2.89
N ALA A 212 -5.53 -0.75 4.20
CA ALA A 212 -5.76 -2.02 4.87
C ALA A 212 -7.04 -2.03 5.73
N PHE A 213 -7.57 -0.85 6.08
CA PHE A 213 -8.73 -0.76 6.99
C PHE A 213 -9.74 0.29 6.53
N LEU A 214 -11.01 -0.10 6.54
CA LEU A 214 -12.16 0.73 6.23
C LEU A 214 -12.98 0.99 7.50
N VAL A 215 -13.08 2.24 7.92
CA VAL A 215 -14.00 2.65 9.00
C VAL A 215 -15.40 2.80 8.43
N VAL A 216 -16.36 2.04 8.96
CA VAL A 216 -17.76 2.09 8.51
C VAL A 216 -18.42 3.32 9.16
N GLY A 217 -18.69 4.34 8.34
CA GLY A 217 -19.41 5.54 8.77
C GLY A 217 -20.93 5.37 8.82
N ASP A 218 -21.64 6.46 9.12
CA ASP A 218 -23.09 6.46 9.31
C ASP A 218 -23.93 6.30 8.02
N ASP A 219 -23.29 6.27 6.86
CA ASP A 219 -23.97 6.23 5.56
C ASP A 219 -24.35 4.79 5.16
N GLU A 220 -25.65 4.47 5.24
CA GLU A 220 -26.23 3.16 4.90
C GLU A 220 -26.20 2.89 3.38
N ASP A 221 -26.31 3.93 2.56
CA ASP A 221 -26.26 3.86 1.10
C ASP A 221 -24.85 3.52 0.61
N LEU A 222 -23.82 4.02 1.31
CA LEU A 222 -22.41 3.72 0.99
C LEU A 222 -22.07 2.24 1.20
N LEU A 223 -22.55 1.65 2.30
CA LEU A 223 -22.39 0.23 2.57
C LEU A 223 -23.15 -0.57 1.53
N SER A 224 -24.42 -0.27 1.27
CA SER A 224 -25.26 -0.96 0.26
C SER A 224 -24.68 -0.90 -1.16
N ALA A 225 -24.10 0.25 -1.56
CA ALA A 225 -23.39 0.41 -2.82
C ALA A 225 -22.06 -0.39 -2.88
N ALA A 226 -21.39 -0.57 -1.73
CA ALA A 226 -20.24 -1.47 -1.61
C ALA A 226 -20.63 -2.95 -1.67
N LEU A 227 -21.83 -3.31 -1.19
CA LEU A 227 -22.37 -4.68 -1.21
C LEU A 227 -22.86 -5.13 -2.60
N GLY A 228 -23.09 -4.19 -3.53
CA GLY A 228 -23.64 -4.47 -4.87
C GLY A 228 -22.63 -4.54 -6.01
N ALA A 229 -21.33 -4.35 -5.74
CA ALA A 229 -20.27 -4.34 -6.75
C ALA A 229 -19.43 -5.63 -6.72
N PRO A 230 -18.96 -6.14 -7.88
CA PRO A 230 -18.00 -7.24 -7.91
C PRO A 230 -16.73 -6.88 -7.13
N PHE A 231 -16.27 -7.87 -6.38
CA PHE A 231 -15.37 -7.79 -5.23
C PHE A 231 -13.92 -7.37 -5.59
N ASP A 232 -13.56 -7.49 -6.85
CA ASP A 232 -12.30 -7.05 -7.47
C ASP A 232 -12.14 -5.50 -7.52
N ARG A 233 -13.07 -4.75 -6.89
CA ARG A 233 -13.12 -3.28 -6.84
C ARG A 233 -12.81 -2.68 -5.47
N TRP A 234 -12.12 -3.38 -4.56
CA TRP A 234 -11.81 -2.79 -3.25
C TRP A 234 -10.78 -1.65 -3.27
N ILE A 235 -9.87 -1.67 -4.26
CA ILE A 235 -9.07 -0.51 -4.67
C ILE A 235 -9.97 0.68 -5.11
N ALA A 236 -11.27 0.45 -5.34
CA ALA A 236 -12.23 1.47 -5.76
C ALA A 236 -12.82 2.32 -4.61
N PHE A 237 -12.56 1.99 -3.34
CA PHE A 237 -13.15 2.73 -2.23
C PHE A 237 -12.26 3.89 -1.79
N LEU A 238 -12.68 5.10 -2.18
CA LEU A 238 -12.14 6.36 -1.68
C LEU A 238 -12.86 6.77 -0.41
N HIS A 239 -12.11 7.19 0.60
CA HIS A 239 -12.69 7.93 1.73
C HIS A 239 -13.48 9.16 1.22
N PRO A 240 -14.59 9.57 1.84
CA PRO A 240 -15.42 10.69 1.34
C PRO A 240 -14.65 11.98 1.02
N THR A 241 -13.66 12.35 1.85
CA THR A 241 -12.80 13.52 1.61
C THR A 241 -11.90 13.35 0.38
N GLN A 242 -11.44 12.12 0.10
CA GLN A 242 -10.69 11.80 -1.09
C GLN A 242 -11.59 11.77 -2.34
N ARG A 243 -12.83 11.27 -2.22
CA ARG A 243 -13.82 11.30 -3.31
C ARG A 243 -14.13 12.73 -3.74
N GLN A 244 -14.30 13.65 -2.79
CA GLN A 244 -14.46 15.07 -3.11
C GLN A 244 -13.29 15.63 -3.93
N LEU A 245 -12.04 15.25 -3.61
CA LEU A 245 -10.87 15.65 -4.39
C LEU A 245 -10.85 15.03 -5.79
N VAL A 246 -11.32 13.79 -5.93
CA VAL A 246 -11.41 13.07 -7.20
C VAL A 246 -12.45 13.68 -8.13
N GLU A 247 -13.64 13.97 -7.62
CA GLU A 247 -14.81 14.41 -8.42
C GLU A 247 -14.85 15.92 -8.64
N LYS A 248 -14.14 16.71 -7.82
CA LYS A 248 -14.11 18.16 -7.96
C LYS A 248 -13.57 18.57 -9.33
N ALA A 249 -14.29 19.49 -9.97
CA ALA A 249 -13.81 20.23 -11.12
C ALA A 249 -12.82 21.31 -10.64
N PHE A 250 -11.62 21.33 -11.22
CA PHE A 250 -10.61 22.36 -10.99
C PHE A 250 -10.43 23.14 -12.29
N SER A 251 -10.49 24.47 -12.20
CA SER A 251 -10.27 25.38 -13.34
C SER A 251 -8.80 25.59 -13.69
N GLY A 252 -7.88 25.00 -12.91
CA GLY A 252 -6.44 25.16 -13.06
C GLY A 252 -5.65 24.14 -12.24
N PRO A 253 -4.33 24.38 -12.05
CA PRO A 253 -3.47 23.47 -11.31
C PRO A 253 -3.97 23.22 -9.88
N ALA A 254 -3.92 21.96 -9.46
CA ALA A 254 -4.32 21.52 -8.12
C ALA A 254 -3.18 20.75 -7.45
N LYS A 255 -2.94 21.02 -6.17
CA LYS A 255 -1.96 20.30 -5.34
C LYS A 255 -2.70 19.50 -4.29
N VAL A 256 -2.41 18.20 -4.22
CA VAL A 256 -2.87 17.32 -3.15
C VAL A 256 -1.66 16.96 -2.29
N SER A 257 -1.72 17.29 -1.01
CA SER A 257 -0.69 16.98 -0.03
C SER A 257 -1.23 16.05 1.05
N GLY A 258 -0.40 15.13 1.51
CA GLY A 258 -0.69 14.22 2.61
C GLY A 258 0.57 13.44 2.98
N SER A 259 0.68 13.02 4.24
CA SER A 259 1.78 12.17 4.72
C SER A 259 1.89 10.88 3.91
N ALA A 260 3.03 10.18 4.00
CA ALA A 260 3.18 8.85 3.41
C ALA A 260 2.03 7.93 3.87
N GLY A 261 1.52 7.06 2.99
CA GLY A 261 0.39 6.16 3.31
C GLY A 261 -1.03 6.75 3.19
N THR A 262 -1.21 8.07 3.01
CA THR A 262 -2.55 8.71 2.94
C THR A 262 -3.36 8.48 1.64
N GLY A 263 -3.01 7.46 0.84
CA GLY A 263 -3.77 7.11 -0.36
C GLY A 263 -3.65 8.07 -1.55
N LYS A 264 -2.60 8.92 -1.63
CA LYS A 264 -2.40 9.85 -2.75
C LYS A 264 -2.39 9.16 -4.12
N THR A 265 -1.73 8.00 -4.22
CA THR A 265 -1.68 7.20 -5.45
C THR A 265 -3.07 6.67 -5.82
N VAL A 266 -3.85 6.25 -4.82
CA VAL A 266 -5.24 5.81 -5.01
C VAL A 266 -6.10 6.96 -5.53
N VAL A 267 -6.01 8.14 -4.91
CA VAL A 267 -6.67 9.37 -5.39
C VAL A 267 -6.30 9.69 -6.83
N ALA A 268 -5.02 9.56 -7.20
CA ALA A 268 -4.55 9.82 -8.55
C ALA A 268 -5.15 8.84 -9.59
N MET A 269 -5.17 7.54 -9.28
CA MET A 269 -5.78 6.51 -10.15
C MET A 269 -7.28 6.75 -10.34
N HIS A 270 -7.98 7.05 -9.25
CA HIS A 270 -9.41 7.34 -9.30
C HIS A 270 -9.75 8.62 -10.04
N ARG A 271 -8.94 9.67 -9.86
CA ARG A 271 -9.10 10.91 -10.62
C ARG A 271 -8.84 10.69 -12.10
N ALA A 272 -7.84 9.87 -12.45
CA ALA A 272 -7.59 9.49 -13.83
C ALA A 272 -8.80 8.76 -14.43
N ARG A 273 -9.37 7.79 -13.72
CA ARG A 273 -10.60 7.10 -14.12
C ARG A 273 -11.79 8.06 -14.27
N HIS A 274 -12.02 8.94 -13.29
CA HIS A 274 -13.11 9.92 -13.33
C HIS A 274 -13.03 10.83 -14.56
N LEU A 275 -11.83 11.34 -14.88
CA LEU A 275 -11.60 12.16 -16.08
C LEU A 275 -11.74 11.35 -17.37
N ALA A 276 -11.28 10.10 -17.41
CA ALA A 276 -11.43 9.21 -18.57
C ALA A 276 -12.91 8.91 -18.87
N ARG A 277 -13.74 8.73 -17.84
CA ARG A 277 -15.21 8.57 -17.96
C ARG A 277 -15.88 9.80 -18.56
N GLN A 278 -15.35 10.99 -18.28
CA GLN A 278 -15.78 12.23 -18.93
C GLN A 278 -15.25 12.39 -20.37
N GLY A 279 -14.57 11.38 -20.91
CA GLY A 279 -14.04 11.40 -22.27
C GLY A 279 -12.68 12.09 -22.42
N LYS A 280 -12.02 12.49 -21.32
CA LYS A 280 -10.71 13.16 -21.37
C LYS A 280 -9.58 12.14 -21.54
N ARG A 281 -8.50 12.54 -22.22
CA ARG A 281 -7.24 11.80 -22.24
C ARG A 281 -6.39 12.20 -21.04
N VAL A 282 -5.89 11.23 -20.29
CA VAL A 282 -5.19 11.45 -19.03
C VAL A 282 -3.78 10.88 -19.12
N LEU A 283 -2.79 11.69 -18.77
CA LEU A 283 -1.43 11.23 -18.50
C LEU A 283 -1.23 11.16 -16.99
N LEU A 284 -0.91 9.97 -16.48
CA LEU A 284 -0.57 9.75 -15.08
C LEU A 284 0.91 9.35 -14.98
N THR A 285 1.72 10.24 -14.42
CA THR A 285 3.18 10.05 -14.37
C THR A 285 3.73 9.88 -12.97
N THR A 286 4.78 9.08 -12.85
CA THR A 286 5.59 8.93 -11.64
C THR A 286 7.09 8.90 -11.98
N PHE A 287 7.96 8.84 -10.98
CA PHE A 287 9.41 8.73 -11.18
C PHE A 287 9.88 7.29 -11.39
N VAL A 288 9.16 6.30 -10.83
CA VAL A 288 9.65 4.92 -10.72
C VAL A 288 8.84 3.96 -11.61
N LYS A 289 9.53 3.10 -12.36
CA LYS A 289 8.91 2.13 -13.28
C LYS A 289 8.03 1.09 -12.57
N THR A 290 8.45 0.62 -11.39
CA THR A 290 7.68 -0.37 -10.59
C THR A 290 6.33 0.19 -10.15
N LEU A 291 6.29 1.47 -9.77
CA LEU A 291 5.05 2.15 -9.42
C LEU A 291 4.14 2.34 -10.64
N CYS A 292 4.69 2.60 -11.83
CA CYS A 292 3.88 2.58 -13.07
C CYS A 292 3.21 1.21 -13.27
N ALA A 293 3.97 0.12 -13.17
CA ALA A 293 3.44 -1.23 -13.35
C ALA A 293 2.36 -1.58 -12.32
N ASN A 294 2.54 -1.16 -11.07
CA ASN A 294 1.53 -1.31 -10.01
C ASN A 294 0.26 -0.51 -10.33
N ILE A 295 0.40 0.77 -10.71
CA ILE A 295 -0.73 1.61 -11.13
C ILE A 295 -1.48 0.98 -12.31
N GLU A 296 -0.78 0.50 -13.33
CA GLU A 296 -1.41 -0.16 -14.48
C GLU A 296 -2.19 -1.41 -14.09
N ARG A 297 -1.63 -2.26 -13.22
CA ARG A 297 -2.32 -3.44 -12.69
C ARG A 297 -3.61 -3.05 -11.99
N ASN A 298 -3.56 -2.04 -11.12
CA ASN A 298 -4.72 -1.55 -10.39
C ASN A 298 -5.75 -0.91 -11.32
N LEU A 299 -5.32 -0.18 -12.35
CA LEU A 299 -6.23 0.38 -13.35
C LEU A 299 -6.94 -0.71 -14.18
N ARG A 300 -6.34 -1.89 -14.38
CA ARG A 300 -7.04 -3.02 -15.03
C ARG A 300 -8.21 -3.53 -14.19
N LEU A 301 -8.08 -3.49 -12.86
CA LEU A 301 -9.15 -3.86 -11.92
C LEU A 301 -10.20 -2.74 -11.79
N LEU A 302 -9.74 -1.48 -11.81
CA LEU A 302 -10.61 -0.32 -11.58
C LEU A 302 -11.41 0.13 -12.80
N CYS A 303 -10.83 0.04 -14.00
CA CYS A 303 -11.34 0.69 -15.20
C CYS A 303 -11.88 -0.31 -16.22
N THR A 304 -12.89 0.10 -16.99
CA THR A 304 -13.23 -0.64 -18.22
C THR A 304 -12.12 -0.50 -19.27
N ASP A 305 -12.10 -1.36 -20.29
CA ASP A 305 -11.11 -1.25 -21.37
C ASP A 305 -11.19 0.10 -22.10
N GLU A 306 -12.40 0.65 -22.29
CA GLU A 306 -12.61 1.98 -22.88
C GLU A 306 -12.07 3.11 -22.00
N GLU A 307 -12.27 3.03 -20.68
CA GLU A 307 -11.70 3.99 -19.73
C GLU A 307 -10.17 3.91 -19.75
N ARG A 308 -9.63 2.69 -19.68
CA ARG A 308 -8.19 2.43 -19.65
C ARG A 308 -7.49 2.91 -20.93
N ALA A 309 -8.11 2.77 -22.09
CA ALA A 309 -7.56 3.26 -23.36
C ALA A 309 -7.31 4.78 -23.38
N LYS A 310 -7.98 5.54 -22.51
CA LYS A 310 -7.80 7.00 -22.38
C LYS A 310 -6.77 7.40 -21.32
N ILE A 311 -6.22 6.44 -20.57
CA ILE A 311 -5.26 6.67 -19.49
C ILE A 311 -3.89 6.14 -19.92
N THR A 312 -2.90 7.03 -20.00
CA THR A 312 -1.50 6.66 -20.22
C THR A 312 -0.76 6.73 -18.91
N VAL A 313 -0.17 5.61 -18.47
CA VAL A 313 0.72 5.56 -17.30
C VAL A 313 2.15 5.48 -17.80
N SER A 314 3.04 6.31 -17.26
CA SER A 314 4.45 6.28 -17.68
C SER A 314 5.36 6.99 -16.67
N THR A 315 6.66 6.77 -16.80
CA THR A 315 7.61 7.58 -16.02
C THR A 315 7.81 8.94 -16.67
N LEU A 316 8.15 9.96 -15.88
CA LEU A 316 8.51 11.28 -16.41
C LEU A 316 9.66 11.18 -17.43
N HIS A 317 10.69 10.39 -17.12
CA HIS A 317 11.83 10.16 -17.99
C HIS A 317 11.44 9.49 -19.32
N SER A 318 10.55 8.49 -19.28
CA SER A 318 10.05 7.82 -20.48
C SER A 318 9.29 8.78 -21.39
N GLN A 319 8.45 9.66 -20.83
CA GLN A 319 7.72 10.67 -21.59
C GLN A 319 8.65 11.73 -22.19
N ALA A 320 9.60 12.23 -21.39
CA ALA A 320 10.59 13.18 -21.88
C ALA A 320 11.41 12.60 -23.05
N LEU A 321 11.85 11.34 -22.93
CA LEU A 321 12.58 10.66 -23.99
C LEU A 321 11.73 10.42 -25.23
N ALA A 322 10.45 10.06 -25.07
CA ALA A 322 9.54 9.89 -26.19
C ALA A 322 9.35 11.20 -26.96
N LEU A 323 9.16 12.32 -26.25
CA LEU A 323 9.08 13.65 -26.86
C LEU A 323 10.37 14.05 -27.55
N ALA A 324 11.53 13.85 -26.91
CA ALA A 324 12.83 14.16 -27.48
C ALA A 324 13.09 13.34 -28.76
N ARG A 325 12.68 12.07 -28.78
CA ARG A 325 12.79 11.20 -29.96
C ARG A 325 11.82 11.54 -31.08
N ALA A 326 10.67 12.14 -30.77
CA ALA A 326 9.75 12.63 -31.79
C ALA A 326 10.41 13.73 -32.65
N THR A 327 11.23 14.58 -32.04
CA THR A 327 12.02 15.60 -32.75
C THR A 327 13.33 15.05 -33.30
N THR A 328 14.00 14.17 -32.54
CA THR A 328 15.33 13.63 -32.86
C THR A 328 15.32 12.10 -32.73
N PRO A 329 14.94 11.34 -33.79
CA PRO A 329 14.70 9.89 -33.70
C PRO A 329 15.90 9.05 -33.24
N ARG A 330 17.12 9.52 -33.50
CA ARG A 330 18.36 8.84 -33.11
C ARG A 330 18.85 9.21 -31.70
N LEU A 331 18.11 10.02 -30.95
CA LEU A 331 18.50 10.44 -29.62
C LEU A 331 18.54 9.23 -28.66
N GLN A 332 19.73 9.01 -28.11
CA GLN A 332 19.97 8.03 -27.06
C GLN A 332 20.60 8.75 -25.86
N PRO A 333 20.01 8.62 -24.65
CA PRO A 333 20.65 9.11 -23.44
C PRO A 333 22.02 8.47 -23.28
N ALA A 334 23.02 9.28 -22.95
CA ALA A 334 24.33 8.77 -22.58
C ALA A 334 24.23 8.02 -21.24
N THR A 335 24.95 6.90 -21.14
CA THR A 335 25.12 6.17 -19.88
C THR A 335 26.25 6.79 -19.07
N ASP A 336 26.24 6.61 -17.75
CA ASP A 336 27.32 7.09 -16.88
C ASP A 336 28.68 6.57 -17.33
N LYS A 337 28.77 5.31 -17.77
CA LYS A 337 30.01 4.73 -18.33
C LYS A 337 30.50 5.47 -19.58
N GLN A 338 29.59 5.87 -20.47
CA GLN A 338 29.96 6.65 -21.66
C GLN A 338 30.39 8.06 -21.29
N ILE A 339 29.71 8.68 -20.32
CA ILE A 339 30.08 10.00 -19.80
C ILE A 339 31.46 9.94 -19.16
N ASP A 340 31.71 8.97 -18.29
CA ASP A 340 32.99 8.81 -17.58
C ASP A 340 34.14 8.54 -18.56
N ALA A 341 33.90 7.73 -19.61
CA ALA A 341 34.88 7.51 -20.67
C ALA A 341 35.18 8.80 -21.46
N LEU A 342 34.17 9.61 -21.78
CA LEU A 342 34.35 10.89 -22.46
C LEU A 342 35.08 11.91 -21.59
N LEU A 343 34.73 11.99 -20.30
CA LEU A 343 35.42 12.84 -19.35
C LEU A 343 36.90 12.42 -19.22
N GLY A 344 37.18 11.12 -19.14
CA GLY A 344 38.55 10.61 -19.11
C GLY A 344 39.39 10.95 -20.35
N ASP A 345 38.80 10.92 -21.56
CA ASP A 345 39.51 11.28 -22.80
C ASP A 345 39.69 12.79 -22.98
N LEU A 346 38.69 13.59 -22.60
CA LEU A 346 38.65 15.03 -22.88
C LEU A 346 39.27 15.89 -21.76
N ALA A 347 39.18 15.46 -20.50
CA ALA A 347 39.72 16.19 -19.35
C ALA A 347 41.21 16.54 -19.51
N PRO A 348 42.11 15.62 -19.94
CA PRO A 348 43.52 15.95 -20.10
C PRO A 348 43.80 17.01 -21.16
N ARG A 349 42.88 17.24 -22.12
CA ARG A 349 43.05 18.20 -23.22
C ARG A 349 42.45 19.57 -22.91
N HIS A 350 41.34 19.61 -22.18
CA HIS A 350 40.54 20.82 -21.99
C HIS A 350 40.52 21.33 -20.55
N ALA A 351 40.91 20.50 -19.58
CA ALA A 351 40.86 20.80 -18.15
C ALA A 351 42.09 20.23 -17.41
N ALA A 352 43.26 20.25 -18.05
CA ALA A 352 44.50 19.63 -17.55
C ALA A 352 44.97 20.13 -16.16
N GLY A 353 44.45 21.27 -15.70
CA GLY A 353 44.73 21.82 -14.36
C GLY A 353 43.89 21.24 -13.24
N PHE A 354 42.92 20.37 -13.54
CA PHE A 354 42.02 19.75 -12.56
C PHE A 354 42.11 18.22 -12.63
N ASP A 355 41.93 17.57 -11.49
CA ASP A 355 41.85 16.12 -11.44
C ASP A 355 40.49 15.60 -11.98
N LEU A 356 40.47 14.33 -12.39
CA LEU A 356 39.31 13.73 -13.03
C LEU A 356 38.11 13.60 -12.07
N ASP A 357 38.36 13.42 -10.77
CA ASP A 357 37.30 13.30 -9.76
C ASP A 357 36.56 14.63 -9.60
N PHE A 358 37.31 15.74 -9.53
CA PHE A 358 36.78 17.09 -9.52
C PHE A 358 35.96 17.37 -10.80
N ILE A 359 36.50 17.07 -11.97
CA ILE A 359 35.80 17.29 -13.25
C ILE A 359 34.51 16.48 -13.32
N THR A 360 34.53 15.24 -12.83
CA THR A 360 33.35 14.36 -12.79
C THR A 360 32.29 14.91 -11.83
N ALA A 361 32.71 15.39 -10.65
CA ALA A 361 31.81 16.01 -9.68
C ALA A 361 31.20 17.31 -10.25
N GLU A 362 32.01 18.16 -10.87
CA GLU A 362 31.58 19.41 -11.48
C GLU A 362 30.57 19.15 -12.61
N TRP A 363 30.85 18.18 -13.49
CA TRP A 363 29.94 17.77 -14.55
C TRP A 363 28.59 17.32 -14.00
N ARG A 364 28.59 16.42 -13.01
CA ARG A 364 27.37 15.78 -12.49
C ARG A 364 26.54 16.68 -11.58
N HIS A 365 27.18 17.57 -10.82
CA HIS A 365 26.51 18.34 -9.76
C HIS A 365 26.33 19.83 -10.09
N VAL A 366 27.11 20.37 -11.03
CA VAL A 366 27.04 21.79 -11.41
C VAL A 366 26.59 21.94 -12.85
N ILE A 367 27.35 21.41 -13.81
CA ILE A 367 27.14 21.67 -15.24
C ILE A 367 25.80 21.10 -15.72
N VAL A 368 25.58 19.79 -15.54
CA VAL A 368 24.35 19.12 -16.01
C VAL A 368 23.10 19.62 -15.27
N PRO A 369 23.06 19.72 -13.93
CA PRO A 369 21.86 20.17 -13.23
C PRO A 369 21.49 21.62 -13.52
N GLN A 370 22.47 22.49 -13.78
CA GLN A 370 22.21 23.89 -14.15
C GLN A 370 21.98 24.10 -15.65
N GLY A 371 22.17 23.06 -16.48
CA GLY A 371 21.99 23.14 -17.92
C GLY A 371 23.01 24.07 -18.61
N ILE A 372 24.23 24.15 -18.07
CA ILE A 372 25.28 25.01 -18.62
C ILE A 372 25.74 24.42 -19.96
N THR A 373 25.54 25.18 -21.04
CA THR A 373 25.90 24.76 -22.41
C THR A 373 26.93 25.69 -23.06
N GLY A 374 27.34 26.74 -22.35
CA GLY A 374 28.32 27.74 -22.76
C GLY A 374 28.70 28.62 -21.57
N TRP A 375 29.75 29.41 -21.76
CA TRP A 375 30.33 30.34 -20.78
C TRP A 375 29.59 31.67 -20.73
#